data_AF-A0A673HVX1-F1
#
_entry.id   AF-A0A673HVX1-F1
#
_cell.length_a   1.000
_cell.length_b   1.000
_cell.length_c   1.000
_cell.angle_alpha   90.00
_cell.angle_beta   90.00
_cell.angle_gamma   90.00
#
_symmetry.space_group_name_H-M   'P 1'
#
loop_
_entity.id
_entity.type
_entity.pdbx_description
1 polymer ?
#
loop_
_entity_poly.entity_id
_entity_poly.type
_entity_poly.pdbx_seq_one_letter_code
_entity_poly.pdbx_strand_id
1 'polypeptide(L)' 'MCPVLCTKLLVSHNLEQSIILSLHYVYHIMHMLVCQISAAAEQLVQYCQEHRRADPLLTGINASSNPFKDKKTCVLL' A
#
# COMPACT_ATOMS: atom_id res chain seq x y z
N MET A 1 29.36 39.31 27.84
CA MET A 1 28.21 38.38 27.68
C MET A 1 28.39 37.21 28.64
N CYS A 2 27.37 36.86 29.42
CA CYS A 2 27.46 35.78 30.40
C CYS A 2 27.52 34.40 29.69
N PRO A 3 28.45 33.49 30.04
CA PRO A 3 28.66 32.21 29.33
C PRO A 3 27.42 31.32 29.24
N VAL A 4 26.50 31.45 30.20
CA VAL A 4 25.24 30.69 30.28
C VAL A 4 24.23 31.11 29.22
N LEU A 5 24.22 32.38 28.81
CA LEU A 5 23.30 32.87 27.78
C LEU A 5 23.75 32.43 26.38
N CYS A 6 25.07 32.39 26.14
CA CYS A 6 25.65 31.95 24.87
C CYS A 6 25.41 30.45 24.62
N THR A 7 25.57 29.62 25.64
CA THR A 7 25.30 28.17 25.55
C THR A 7 23.82 27.88 25.32
N LYS A 8 22.90 28.59 26.00
CA LYS A 8 21.46 28.43 25.73
C LYS A 8 21.08 28.79 24.30
N LEU A 9 21.61 29.89 23.77
CA LEU A 9 21.35 30.33 22.39
C LEU A 9 21.88 29.31 21.36
N LEU A 10 23.08 28.77 21.60
CA LEU A 10 23.70 27.75 20.77
C LEU A 10 22.85 26.46 20.78
N VAL A 11 22.40 26.00 21.95
CA VAL A 11 21.56 24.80 22.07
C VAL A 11 20.22 24.98 21.34
N SER A 12 19.57 26.14 21.47
CA SER A 12 18.34 26.44 20.74
C SER A 12 18.52 26.39 19.23
N HIS A 13 19.59 27.00 18.70
CA HIS A 13 19.88 26.97 17.26
C HIS A 13 20.18 25.55 16.74
N ASN A 14 20.94 24.75 17.50
CA ASN A 14 21.21 23.36 17.13
C ASN A 14 19.93 22.50 17.15
N LEU A 15 19.02 22.75 18.09
CA LEU A 15 17.72 22.06 18.14
C LEU A 15 16.87 22.42 16.92
N GLU A 16 16.79 23.71 16.55
CA GLU A 16 16.07 24.14 15.35
C GLU A 16 16.63 23.51 14.08
N GLN A 17 17.97 23.47 13.93
CA GLN A 17 18.62 22.80 12.81
C GLN A 17 18.32 21.29 12.76
N SER A 18 18.33 20.62 13.92
CA SER A 18 17.96 19.21 14.00
C SER A 18 16.51 18.97 13.57
N ILE A 19 15.58 19.82 13.99
CA ILE A 19 14.16 19.71 13.63
C ILE A 19 13.98 19.90 12.12
N ILE A 20 14.64 20.90 11.54
CA ILE A 20 14.60 21.15 10.09
C ILE A 20 15.12 19.93 9.31
N LEU A 21 16.23 19.35 9.74
CA LEU A 21 16.79 18.15 9.10
C LEU A 21 15.82 16.96 9.21
N SER A 22 15.22 16.75 10.37
CA SER A 22 14.21 15.71 10.58
C SER A 22 12.98 15.91 9.71
N LEU A 23 12.46 17.13 9.60
CA LEU A 23 11.33 17.44 8.73
C LEU A 23 11.66 17.22 7.26
N HIS A 24 12.85 17.62 6.83
CA HIS A 24 13.30 17.41 5.45
C HIS A 24 13.43 15.91 5.13
N TYR A 25 13.95 15.12 6.05
CA TYR A 25 14.02 13.66 5.94
C TYR A 25 12.62 13.03 5.85
N VAL A 26 11.70 13.42 6.73
CA VAL A 26 10.30 12.93 6.70
C VAL A 26 9.62 13.30 5.38
N TYR A 27 9.79 14.53 4.90
CA TYR A 27 9.24 14.98 3.62
C TYR A 27 9.81 14.16 2.46
N HIS A 28 11.12 13.92 2.45
CA HIS A 28 11.75 13.08 1.43
C HIS A 28 11.23 11.64 1.47
N ILE A 29 11.07 11.03 2.65
CA ILE A 29 10.48 9.69 2.76
C ILE A 29 9.05 9.68 2.25
N MET A 30 8.21 10.63 2.69
CA MET A 30 6.82 10.71 2.27
C MET A 30 6.70 10.83 0.76
N HIS A 31 7.51 11.70 0.15
CA HIS A 31 7.53 11.88 -1.30
C HIS A 31 7.93 10.60 -2.04
N MET A 32 8.99 9.91 -1.58
CA MET A 32 9.41 8.64 -2.17
C MET A 32 8.36 7.53 -1.98
N LEU A 33 7.75 7.45 -0.81
CA LEU A 33 6.75 6.43 -0.47
C LEU A 33 5.49 6.56 -1.35
N VAL A 34 5.01 7.78 -1.59
CA VAL A 34 3.80 8.04 -2.39
C VAL A 34 3.95 7.50 -3.83
N CYS A 35 5.12 7.68 -4.45
CA CYS A 35 5.39 7.14 -5.78
C CYS A 35 5.33 5.60 -5.79
N GLN A 36 5.94 4.96 -4.80
CA GLN A 36 5.99 3.50 -4.71
C GLN A 36 4.60 2.89 -4.45
N ILE A 37 3.77 3.54 -3.61
CA ILE A 37 2.39 3.09 -3.35
C ILE A 37 1.55 3.17 -4.62
N SER A 38 1.67 4.27 -5.37
CA SER A 38 0.91 4.47 -6.61
C SER A 38 1.29 3.41 -7.66
N ALA A 39 2.59 3.14 -7.83
CA ALA A 39 3.07 2.09 -8.72
C ALA A 39 2.62 0.69 -8.29
N ALA A 40 2.69 0.38 -6.99
CA ALA A 40 2.23 -0.91 -6.47
C ALA A 40 0.71 -1.09 -6.66
N ALA A 41 -0.08 -0.03 -6.49
CA ALA A 41 -1.51 -0.06 -6.73
C ALA A 41 -1.84 -0.32 -8.22
N GLU A 42 -1.12 0.32 -9.13
CA GLU A 42 -1.28 0.08 -10.58
C GLU A 42 -0.95 -1.37 -10.95
N GLN A 43 0.17 -1.90 -10.45
CA GLN A 43 0.56 -3.30 -10.66
C GLN A 43 -0.49 -4.28 -10.14
N LEU A 44 -1.07 -4.01 -8.97
CA LEU A 44 -2.13 -4.84 -8.41
C LEU A 44 -3.38 -4.82 -9.29
N VAL A 45 -3.79 -3.63 -9.75
CA VAL A 45 -4.95 -3.49 -10.65
C VAL A 45 -4.69 -4.25 -11.96
N GLN A 46 -3.51 -4.10 -12.56
CA GLN A 46 -3.13 -4.80 -13.77
C GLN A 46 -3.21 -6.33 -13.58
N TYR A 47 -2.61 -6.85 -12.51
CA TYR A 47 -2.65 -8.28 -12.19
C TYR A 47 -4.09 -8.79 -12.10
N CYS A 48 -4.95 -8.06 -11.38
CA CYS A 48 -6.36 -8.41 -11.27
C CYS A 48 -7.08 -8.39 -12.62
N GLN A 49 -6.83 -7.41 -13.49
CA GLN A 49 -7.46 -7.35 -14.82
C GLN A 49 -7.04 -8.51 -15.72
N GLU A 50 -5.75 -8.87 -15.71
CA GLU A 50 -5.20 -9.98 -16.48
C GLU A 50 -5.83 -11.33 -16.06
N HIS A 51 -6.05 -11.53 -14.76
CA HIS A 51 -6.53 -12.80 -14.21
C HIS A 51 -8.05 -12.84 -13.99
N ARG A 52 -8.76 -11.73 -14.11
CA ARG A 52 -10.21 -11.61 -13.85
C ARG A 52 -11.04 -12.66 -14.58
N ARG A 53 -10.70 -12.95 -15.84
CA ARG A 53 -11.46 -13.88 -16.68
C ARG A 53 -11.30 -15.34 -16.25
N ALA A 54 -10.17 -15.65 -15.64
CA ALA A 54 -9.84 -16.99 -15.16
C ALA A 54 -10.43 -17.28 -13.78
N ASP A 55 -10.85 -16.26 -13.03
CA ASP A 55 -11.48 -16.42 -11.72
C ASP A 55 -12.96 -16.84 -11.87
N PRO A 56 -13.31 -18.09 -11.54
CA PRO A 56 -14.68 -18.61 -11.65
C PRO A 56 -15.69 -17.88 -10.76
N LEU A 57 -15.22 -17.24 -9.68
CA LEU A 57 -16.08 -16.50 -8.75
C LEU A 57 -16.45 -15.13 -9.31
N LEU A 58 -15.63 -14.57 -10.20
CA LEU A 58 -15.88 -13.27 -10.83
C LEU A 58 -16.65 -13.39 -12.14
N THR A 59 -16.35 -14.39 -12.97
CA THR A 59 -17.01 -14.58 -14.27
C THR A 59 -18.19 -15.54 -14.22
N GLY A 60 -18.29 -16.35 -13.17
CA GLY A 60 -19.18 -17.49 -13.13
C GLY A 60 -18.69 -18.59 -14.06
N ILE A 61 -19.07 -19.83 -13.73
CA ILE A 61 -18.79 -20.99 -14.58
C ILE A 61 -20.07 -21.75 -14.84
N ASN A 62 -20.07 -22.49 -15.94
CA ASN A 62 -21.19 -23.38 -16.26
C ASN A 62 -21.35 -24.43 -15.14
N ALA A 63 -22.59 -24.87 -14.94
CA ALA A 63 -22.91 -25.80 -13.87
C ALA A 63 -22.14 -27.14 -14.01
N SER A 64 -21.89 -27.62 -15.23
CA SER A 64 -21.12 -28.86 -15.47
C SER A 64 -19.64 -28.79 -15.11
N SER A 65 -19.03 -27.61 -15.19
CA SER A 65 -17.63 -27.34 -14.85
C SER A 65 -17.46 -26.94 -13.38
N ASN A 66 -18.57 -26.70 -12.66
CA ASN A 66 -18.54 -26.41 -11.24
C ASN A 66 -18.28 -27.70 -10.43
N PRO A 67 -17.12 -27.83 -9.77
CA PRO A 67 -16.80 -29.03 -8.97
C PRO A 67 -17.70 -29.20 -7.75
N PHE A 68 -18.43 -28.15 -7.34
CA PHE A 68 -19.35 -28.17 -6.21
C PHE A 68 -20.81 -28.46 -6.61
N LYS A 69 -21.09 -28.71 -7.89
CA LYS A 69 -22.46 -29.03 -8.31
C LYS A 69 -22.85 -30.42 -7.79
N ASP A 70 -24.04 -30.51 -7.20
CA ASP A 70 -24.67 -31.80 -6.87
C ASP A 70 -24.81 -32.67 -8.12
N LYS A 71 -24.31 -33.91 -8.04
CA LYS A 71 -24.59 -34.95 -9.03
C LYS A 71 -26.07 -35.31 -8.89
N LYS A 72 -26.96 -34.67 -9.66
CA LYS A 72 -28.38 -35.03 -9.66
C LYS A 72 -28.53 -36.49 -10.09
N THR A 73 -28.79 -37.39 -9.14
CA THR A 73 -29.49 -38.66 -9.40
C THR A 73 -30.97 -38.35 -9.56
N CYS A 74 -31.40 -37.98 -10.75
CA CYS A 74 -32.81 -38.08 -11.11
C CYS A 74 -32.96 -39.23 -12.10
N VAL A 75 -33.35 -40.40 -11.58
CA VAL A 75 -34.06 -41.40 -12.38
C VAL A 75 -35.49 -40.90 -12.46
N LEU A 76 -35.97 -40.61 -13.66
CA LEU A 76 -37.39 -40.44 -13.91
C LEU A 76 -37.99 -41.86 -13.87
N LEU A 77 -38.71 -42.18 -12.80
CA LEU A 77 -39.52 -43.40 -12.65
C LEU A 77 -40.86 -43.21 -13.35
#